data_AF-X0V9Z7-F1
#
_entry.id   AF-X0V9Z7-F1
#
_cell.length_a   1.000
_cell.length_b   1.000
_cell.length_c   1.000
_cell.angle_alpha   90.00
_cell.angle_beta   90.00
_cell.angle_gamma   90.00
#
_symmetry.space_group_name_H-M   'P 1'
#
loop_
_entity.id
_entity.type
_entity.pdbx_description
1 polymer ?
#
loop_
_entity_poly.entity_id
_entity_poly.type
_entity_poly.pdbx_seq_one_letter_code
_entity_poly.pdbx_strand_id
1 'polypeptide(L)'
;MRRIVFAKEILLLLMILTISFSGFSKEKEVKSFWAASSVKIDGFRDDWAEVAFADEKKVKIDYAFKNDAENLYVLYIFKDPKYLSSISVTGITLW
;
A
#
# COMPACT_ATOMS: atom_id res chain seq x y z
N MET A 1 -30.27 -4.96 43.50
CA MET A 1 -29.05 -5.72 43.15
C MET A 1 -29.03 -6.18 41.69
N ARG A 2 -30.02 -6.94 41.17
CA ARG A 2 -30.07 -7.39 39.75
C ARG A 2 -29.85 -6.30 38.70
N ARG A 3 -30.48 -5.13 38.82
CA ARG A 3 -30.33 -4.01 37.85
C ARG A 3 -28.89 -3.48 37.72
N ILE A 4 -28.12 -3.50 38.80
CA ILE A 4 -26.71 -3.05 38.81
C ILE A 4 -25.82 -4.09 38.12
N VAL A 5 -26.15 -5.39 38.26
CA VAL A 5 -25.43 -6.48 37.58
C VAL A 5 -25.68 -6.42 36.07
N PHE A 6 -26.94 -6.24 35.64
CA PHE A 6 -27.27 -6.05 34.22
C PHE A 6 -26.60 -4.82 33.60
N ALA A 7 -26.54 -3.70 34.33
CA ALA A 7 -25.84 -2.50 33.87
C ALA A 7 -24.32 -2.74 33.67
N LYS A 8 -23.69 -3.53 34.55
CA LYS A 8 -22.28 -3.91 34.42
C LYS A 8 -22.03 -4.83 33.22
N GLU A 9 -22.90 -5.79 32.97
CA GLU A 9 -22.79 -6.68 31.80
C GLU A 9 -22.94 -5.93 30.48
N ILE A 10 -23.91 -5.00 30.40
CA ILE A 10 -24.08 -4.13 29.22
C ILE A 10 -22.84 -3.25 29.02
N LEU A 11 -22.29 -2.67 30.10
CA LEU A 11 -21.08 -1.87 30.02
C LEU A 11 -19.87 -2.69 29.53
N LEU A 12 -19.74 -3.93 30.00
CA LEU A 12 -18.69 -4.85 29.56
C LEU A 12 -18.83 -5.19 28.07
N LEU A 13 -20.07 -5.44 27.62
CA LEU A 13 -20.37 -5.73 26.23
C LEU A 13 -20.03 -4.55 25.30
N LEU A 14 -20.36 -3.33 25.73
CA LEU A 14 -20.03 -2.10 25.00
C LEU A 14 -18.52 -1.87 24.93
N MET A 15 -17.77 -2.17 26.00
CA MET A 15 -16.30 -2.11 26.00
C MET A 15 -15.67 -3.13 25.04
N ILE A 16 -16.21 -4.34 24.94
CA ILE A 16 -15.71 -5.36 24.00
C ILE A 16 -16.01 -4.95 22.55
N LEU A 17 -17.17 -4.33 22.32
CA LEU A 17 -17.58 -3.89 20.99
C LEU A 17 -16.67 -2.78 20.45
N THR A 18 -16.21 -1.84 21.28
CA THR A 18 -15.32 -0.75 20.84
C THR A 18 -13.92 -1.23 20.46
N ILE A 19 -13.41 -2.29 21.09
CA ILE A 19 -12.09 -2.86 20.76
C ILE A 19 -12.12 -3.55 19.38
N SER A 20 -13.25 -4.18 19.04
CA SER A 20 -13.44 -4.91 17.77
C SER A 20 -13.41 -4.01 16.53
N PHE A 21 -13.63 -2.69 16.67
CA PHE A 21 -13.65 -1.76 15.53
C PHE A 21 -12.26 -1.32 15.04
N SER A 22 -11.19 -1.60 15.79
CA SER A 22 -9.83 -1.15 15.45
C SER A 22 -9.13 -1.96 14.33
N GLY A 23 -9.81 -2.97 13.78
CA GLY A 23 -9.25 -3.91 12.79
C GLY A 23 -9.41 -3.52 11.33
N PHE A 24 -9.82 -2.28 11.00
CA PHE A 24 -9.88 -1.86 9.60
C PHE A 24 -8.47 -1.78 9.01
N SER A 25 -8.23 -2.56 7.95
CA SER A 25 -6.96 -2.54 7.21
C SER A 25 -6.69 -1.11 6.73
N LYS A 26 -5.56 -0.55 7.13
CA LYS A 26 -5.12 0.75 6.62
C LYS A 26 -4.69 0.58 5.17
N GLU A 27 -5.59 0.88 4.24
CA GLU A 27 -5.25 0.93 2.82
C GLU A 27 -4.17 2.00 2.60
N LYS A 28 -3.07 1.60 1.96
CA LYS A 28 -2.04 2.53 1.51
C LYS A 28 -2.48 3.08 0.16
N GLU A 29 -2.99 4.30 0.15
CA GLU A 29 -3.23 5.01 -1.11
C GLU A 29 -1.90 5.50 -1.67
N VAL A 30 -1.64 5.20 -2.95
CA VAL A 30 -0.49 5.73 -3.68
C VAL A 30 -1.02 6.45 -4.90
N LYS A 31 -0.72 7.75 -5.01
CA LYS A 31 -1.18 8.58 -6.12
C LYS A 31 -0.23 8.45 -7.30
N SER A 32 -0.80 8.32 -8.50
CA SER A 32 -0.05 8.45 -9.75
C SER A 32 0.24 9.92 -10.04
N PHE A 33 1.39 10.19 -10.65
CA PHE A 33 1.77 11.52 -11.11
C PHE A 33 1.71 11.62 -12.63
N TRP A 34 1.25 12.75 -13.14
CA TRP A 34 1.27 12.97 -14.59
C TRP A 34 2.71 13.16 -15.06
N ALA A 35 3.11 12.43 -16.11
CA ALA A 35 4.43 12.57 -16.69
C ALA A 35 4.48 13.87 -17.53
N ALA A 36 5.42 14.77 -17.22
CA ALA A 36 5.61 16.01 -17.98
C ALA A 36 6.16 15.75 -19.40
N SER A 37 6.87 14.63 -19.57
CA SER A 37 7.40 14.12 -20.83
C SER A 37 7.29 12.60 -20.83
N SER A 38 7.43 11.97 -22.00
CA SER A 38 7.46 10.50 -22.11
C SER A 38 8.56 9.93 -21.20
N VAL A 39 8.19 8.98 -20.33
CA VAL A 39 9.12 8.30 -19.42
C VAL A 39 9.90 7.27 -20.21
N LYS A 40 11.23 7.29 -20.09
CA LYS A 40 12.08 6.33 -20.79
C LYS A 40 12.09 4.99 -20.05
N ILE A 41 11.85 3.91 -20.78
CA ILE A 41 11.85 2.54 -20.22
C ILE A 41 13.26 1.96 -20.31
N ASP A 42 14.18 2.47 -19.47
CA ASP A 42 15.58 2.03 -19.42
C ASP A 42 16.03 1.54 -18.02
N GLY A 43 15.12 1.56 -17.05
CA GLY A 43 15.40 1.13 -15.67
C GLY A 43 16.16 2.15 -14.82
N PHE A 44 16.49 3.33 -15.37
CA PHE A 44 17.01 4.43 -14.58
C PHE A 44 15.88 5.23 -13.94
N ARG A 45 16.20 5.92 -12.83
CA ARG A 45 15.22 6.67 -12.04
C ARG A 45 15.20 8.17 -12.34
N ASP A 46 15.95 8.62 -13.34
CA ASP A 46 16.18 10.04 -13.59
C ASP A 46 14.86 10.76 -13.92
N ASP A 47 14.02 10.10 -14.72
CA ASP A 47 12.67 10.56 -15.05
C ASP A 47 11.70 10.53 -13.85
N TRP A 48 12.12 10.06 -12.68
CA TRP A 48 11.30 9.87 -11.48
C TRP A 48 11.71 10.74 -10.30
N ALA A 49 12.70 11.63 -10.47
CA ALA A 49 13.32 12.40 -9.38
C ALA A 49 12.33 13.23 -8.53
N GLU A 50 11.21 13.66 -9.11
CA GLU A 50 10.19 14.49 -8.45
C GLU A 50 9.08 13.68 -7.75
N VAL A 51 9.07 12.35 -7.91
CA VAL A 51 8.00 11.49 -7.37
C VAL A 51 8.40 10.91 -6.02
N ALA A 52 7.50 11.05 -5.04
CA ALA A 52 7.62 10.36 -3.77
C ALA A 52 7.36 8.86 -3.97
N PHE A 53 8.32 8.03 -3.59
CA PHE A 53 8.17 6.58 -3.62
C PHE A 53 7.40 6.11 -2.40
N ALA A 54 6.41 5.24 -2.64
CA ALA A 54 5.79 4.45 -1.60
C ALA A 54 6.69 3.26 -1.27
N ASP A 55 6.67 2.81 -0.02
CA ASP A 55 7.45 1.65 0.43
C ASP A 55 6.55 0.50 0.88
N GLU A 56 6.93 -0.71 0.49
CA GLU A 56 6.43 -1.95 1.07
C GLU A 56 7.52 -2.64 1.88
N LYS A 57 7.56 -2.33 3.18
CA LYS A 57 8.59 -2.78 4.12
C LYS A 57 8.74 -4.29 4.19
N LYS A 58 7.64 -5.06 4.08
CA LYS A 58 7.69 -6.52 4.23
C LYS A 58 8.57 -7.16 3.15
N VAL A 59 8.53 -6.62 1.94
CA VAL A 59 9.31 -7.12 0.79
C VAL A 59 10.42 -6.17 0.35
N LYS A 60 10.67 -5.09 1.11
CA LYS A 60 11.74 -4.11 0.85
C LYS A 60 11.70 -3.57 -0.59
N ILE A 61 10.50 -3.22 -1.05
CA ILE A 61 10.27 -2.65 -2.38
C ILE A 61 9.87 -1.19 -2.23
N ASP A 62 10.51 -0.32 -2.99
CA ASP A 62 10.00 1.02 -3.23
C ASP A 62 9.29 1.05 -4.57
N TYR A 63 8.18 1.76 -4.67
CA TYR A 63 7.40 1.82 -5.89
C TYR A 63 6.74 3.18 -6.11
N ALA A 64 6.53 3.50 -7.38
CA ALA A 64 5.92 4.73 -7.83
C ALA A 64 5.13 4.50 -9.12
N PHE A 65 4.09 5.32 -9.31
CA PHE A 65 3.26 5.32 -10.49
C PHE A 65 3.34 6.69 -11.18
N LYS A 66 3.49 6.66 -12.49
CA LYS A 66 3.29 7.81 -13.37
C LYS A 66 2.34 7.42 -14.47
N ASN A 67 1.67 8.40 -15.06
CA ASN A 67 0.85 8.14 -16.24
C ASN A 67 0.86 9.34 -17.19
N ASP A 68 0.57 9.07 -18.45
CA ASP A 68 0.27 10.08 -19.45
C ASP A 68 -1.08 9.76 -20.13
N ALA A 69 -1.32 10.33 -21.32
CA ALA A 69 -2.56 10.14 -22.06
C ALA A 69 -2.73 8.70 -22.58
N GLU A 70 -1.64 7.95 -22.75
CA GLU A 70 -1.63 6.66 -23.44
C GLU A 70 -1.13 5.51 -22.54
N ASN A 71 -0.29 5.81 -21.54
CA ASN A 71 0.47 4.82 -20.79
C ASN A 71 0.36 5.02 -19.28
N LEU A 72 0.31 3.89 -18.57
CA LEU A 72 0.61 3.80 -17.13
C LEU A 72 2.04 3.29 -16.98
N TYR A 73 2.89 4.09 -16.35
CA TYR A 73 4.26 3.76 -16.01
C TYR A 73 4.33 3.31 -14.56
N VAL A 74 5.05 2.21 -14.33
CA VAL A 74 5.22 1.62 -13.01
C VAL A 74 6.71 1.38 -12.78
N LEU A 75 7.22 1.89 -11.66
CA LEU A 75 8.60 1.66 -11.25
C LEU A 75 8.60 0.88 -9.93
N TYR A 76 9.27 -0.28 -9.94
CA TYR A 76 9.55 -1.08 -8.75
C TYR A 76 11.06 -1.17 -8.52
N ILE A 77 11.51 -0.76 -7.34
CA ILE A 77 12.91 -0.81 -6.92
C ILE A 77 13.05 -1.88 -5.84
N PHE A 78 13.61 -3.02 -6.22
CA PHE A 78 13.86 -4.14 -5.32
C PHE A 78 15.17 -3.89 -4.57
N LYS A 79 15.08 -3.70 -3.26
CA LYS A 79 16.27 -3.58 -2.41
C LYS A 79 16.87 -4.94 -2.02
N ASP A 80 16.16 -6.03 -2.33
CA ASP A 80 16.55 -7.39 -2.00
C ASP A 80 16.29 -8.31 -3.23
N PRO A 81 17.35 -8.88 -3.84
CA PRO A 81 17.24 -9.67 -5.07
C PRO A 81 16.32 -10.89 -4.95
N LYS A 82 16.09 -11.39 -3.73
CA LYS A 82 15.17 -12.50 -3.47
C LYS A 82 13.78 -12.19 -4.02
N TYR A 83 13.27 -10.97 -3.84
CA TYR A 83 11.91 -10.61 -4.27
C TYR A 83 11.81 -10.27 -5.76
N LEU A 84 12.93 -9.87 -6.38
CA LEU A 84 12.99 -9.74 -7.84
C LEU A 84 12.74 -11.11 -8.50
N SER A 85 13.35 -12.18 -7.96
CA SER A 85 13.16 -13.52 -8.50
C SER A 85 11.71 -14.01 -8.44
N SER A 86 10.94 -13.65 -7.40
CA SER A 86 9.54 -14.08 -7.30
C SER A 86 8.66 -13.56 -8.43
N ILE A 87 8.93 -12.35 -8.95
CA ILE A 87 8.14 -11.78 -10.06
C ILE A 87 8.29 -12.60 -11.32
N SER A 88 9.48 -13.14 -11.59
CA SER A 88 9.70 -14.00 -12.76
C SER A 88 8.89 -15.30 -12.69
N VAL A 89 8.52 -15.75 -11.49
CA VAL A 89 7.81 -17.01 -11.25
C VAL A 89 6.30 -16.80 -11.15
N THR A 90 5.85 -15.75 -10.46
CA THR A 90 4.42 -15.52 -10.16
C THR A 90 3.78 -14.41 -11.00
N GLY A 91 4.59 -13.60 -11.68
CA GLY A 91 4.13 -12.37 -12.34
C GLY A 91 3.78 -11.25 -11.35
N ILE A 92 3.15 -10.20 -11.87
CA ILE A 92 2.61 -9.05 -11.13
C ILE A 92 1.14 -8.91 -11.50
N THR A 93 0.28 -8.62 -10.53
CA THR A 93 -1.12 -8.25 -10.76
C THR A 93 -1.32 -6.79 -10.42
N LEU A 94 -1.83 -6.01 -11.37
CA LEU A 94 -2.32 -4.64 -11.18
C LEU A 94 -3.84 -4.66 -11.33
N TRP A 95 -4.55 -4.03 -10.39
CA TRP A 95 -6.02 -3.92 -10.35
C TRP A 95 -6.44 -2.46 -10.55
#